data_AF-A0A6I8NGJ4-F1
#
_entry.id   AF-A0A6I8NGJ4-F1
#
_cell.length_a   1.000
_cell.length_b   1.000
_cell.length_c   1.000
_cell.angle_alpha   90.00
_cell.angle_beta   90.00
_cell.angle_gamma   90.00
#
_symmetry.space_group_name_H-M   'P 1'
#
loop_
_entity.id
_entity.type
_entity.pdbx_description
1 polymer ?
#
loop_
_entity_poly.entity_id
_entity_poly.type
_entity_poly.pdbx_seq_one_letter_code
_entity_poly.pdbx_strand_id
1 'polypeptide(L)'
;MSEDEEKVTLRRIEPAIQKFIKVAVPTDLERLRKHQINIEKYQRCRLWGQLHEEHINAGRTVQQLRSNIREMEKLCLRVRKEDIRLLKRMIDPVKDEASAAIVEFLRLHSESAEELERQLREDGSSVHGPMTRSLTVGGSRIVPDEEIPGSFLEKSLEWNLLTSQDPSIHPKRRSTPTV
;
A
#
# COMPACT_ATOMS: atom_id res chain seq x y z
N MET A 1 41.36 14.29 -3.15
CA MET A 1 40.44 13.86 -4.21
C MET A 1 39.05 14.20 -3.71
N SER A 2 38.43 15.23 -4.25
CA SER A 2 37.22 15.83 -3.68
C SER A 2 35.98 15.06 -4.17
N GLU A 3 35.11 14.64 -3.25
CA GLU A 3 33.85 13.89 -3.52
C GLU A 3 32.92 14.54 -4.57
N ASP A 4 33.20 15.79 -4.97
CA ASP A 4 32.47 16.51 -6.00
C ASP A 4 32.93 16.16 -7.45
N GLU A 5 34.07 15.50 -7.67
CA GLU A 5 34.56 15.11 -9.01
C GLU A 5 33.78 13.96 -9.66
N GLU A 6 33.09 13.12 -8.87
CA GLU A 6 32.31 11.98 -9.39
C GLU A 6 30.83 12.32 -9.66
N LYS A 7 30.40 13.54 -9.32
CA LYS A 7 29.01 13.98 -9.46
C LYS A 7 28.67 14.36 -10.91
N VAL A 8 27.59 13.78 -11.41
CA VAL A 8 27.11 14.00 -12.78
C VAL A 8 26.21 15.23 -12.88
N THR A 9 26.15 15.81 -14.07
CA THR A 9 25.21 16.90 -14.37
C THR A 9 23.78 16.38 -14.46
N LEU A 10 22.81 17.24 -14.18
CA LEU A 10 21.38 16.89 -14.24
C LEU A 10 21.01 16.26 -15.59
N ARG A 11 21.50 16.82 -16.70
CA ARG A 11 21.22 16.37 -18.07
C ARG A 11 21.49 14.88 -18.31
N ARG A 12 22.45 14.29 -17.58
CA ARG A 12 22.80 12.87 -17.72
C ARG A 12 21.80 11.94 -17.02
N ILE A 13 21.20 12.39 -15.92
CA ILE A 13 20.23 11.60 -15.14
C ILE A 13 18.77 11.94 -15.47
N GLU A 14 18.55 13.08 -16.12
CA GLU A 14 17.23 13.60 -16.46
C GLU A 14 16.35 12.56 -17.19
N PRO A 15 16.83 11.79 -18.19
CA PRO A 15 15.99 10.76 -18.81
C PRO A 15 15.52 9.68 -17.82
N ALA A 16 16.37 9.30 -16.87
CA ALA A 16 16.01 8.32 -15.84
C ALA A 16 14.95 8.88 -14.88
N ILE A 17 15.10 10.14 -14.46
CA ILE A 17 14.13 10.84 -13.61
C ILE A 17 12.79 11.01 -14.33
N GLN A 18 12.81 11.42 -15.59
CA GLN A 18 11.62 11.57 -16.41
C GLN A 18 10.87 10.25 -16.57
N LYS A 19 11.57 9.10 -16.63
CA LYS A 19 10.93 7.79 -16.64
C LYS A 19 10.11 7.53 -15.36
N PHE A 20 10.65 7.87 -14.19
CA PHE A 20 9.90 7.72 -12.93
C PHE A 20 8.68 8.64 -12.89
N ILE A 21 8.88 9.91 -13.21
CA ILE A 21 7.85 10.96 -13.16
C ILE A 21 6.71 10.67 -14.14
N LYS A 22 7.03 10.30 -15.38
CA LYS A 22 6.03 10.19 -16.46
C LYS A 22 5.42 8.81 -16.61
N VAL A 23 6.12 7.77 -16.16
CA VAL A 23 5.74 6.38 -16.48
C VAL A 23 5.61 5.57 -15.21
N ALA A 24 6.70 5.36 -14.46
CA ALA A 24 6.71 4.37 -13.39
C ALA A 24 5.73 4.72 -12.26
N VAL A 25 5.86 5.92 -11.67
CA VAL A 25 5.02 6.33 -10.54
C VAL A 25 3.55 6.46 -10.94
N PRO A 26 3.17 7.14 -12.04
CA PRO A 26 1.75 7.22 -12.44
C PRO A 26 1.12 5.85 -12.72
N THR A 27 1.88 4.93 -13.33
CA THR A 27 1.38 3.57 -13.64
C THR A 27 1.11 2.79 -12.36
N ASP A 28 2.04 2.86 -11.39
CA ASP A 28 1.91 2.16 -10.13
C ASP A 28 0.81 2.77 -9.25
N LEU A 29 0.61 4.09 -9.29
CA LEU A 29 -0.50 4.77 -8.61
C LEU A 29 -1.87 4.34 -9.15
N GLU A 30 -2.04 4.31 -10.47
CA GLU A 30 -3.28 3.83 -11.08
C GLU A 30 -3.53 2.35 -10.75
N ARG A 31 -2.46 1.54 -10.72
CA ARG A 31 -2.56 0.14 -10.30
C ARG A 31 -2.97 0.02 -8.83
N LEU A 32 -2.40 0.83 -7.94
CA LEU A 32 -2.75 0.85 -6.51
C LEU A 32 -4.22 1.22 -6.32
N ARG A 33 -4.72 2.21 -7.07
CA ARG A 33 -6.14 2.60 -7.07
C ARG A 33 -7.06 1.46 -7.52
N LYS A 34 -6.66 0.69 -8.54
CA LYS A 34 -7.41 -0.49 -8.99
C LYS A 34 -7.46 -1.58 -7.93
N HIS A 35 -6.35 -1.84 -7.26
CA HIS A 35 -6.31 -2.79 -6.15
C HIS A 35 -7.26 -2.37 -5.03
N GLN A 36 -7.30 -1.09 -4.67
CA GLN A 36 -8.25 -0.58 -3.68
C GLN A 36 -9.72 -0.92 -4.03
N ILE A 37 -10.13 -0.63 -5.27
CA ILE A 37 -11.50 -0.92 -5.74
C ILE A 37 -11.79 -2.42 -5.69
N ASN A 38 -10.83 -3.25 -6.09
CA ASN A 38 -10.98 -4.70 -6.08
C ASN A 38 -11.07 -5.26 -4.65
N ILE A 39 -10.26 -4.75 -3.73
CA ILE A 39 -10.27 -5.14 -2.32
C ILE A 39 -11.64 -4.83 -1.70
N GLU A 40 -12.14 -3.60 -1.87
CA GLU A 40 -13.47 -3.22 -1.39
C GLU A 40 -14.57 -4.09 -2.01
N LYS A 41 -14.46 -4.42 -3.29
CA LYS A 41 -15.39 -5.31 -4.00
C LYS A 41 -15.36 -6.72 -3.40
N TYR A 42 -14.19 -7.33 -3.24
CA TYR A 42 -14.05 -8.70 -2.74
C TYR A 42 -14.44 -8.82 -1.27
N GLN A 43 -14.16 -7.80 -0.45
CA GLN A 43 -14.66 -7.71 0.93
C GLN A 43 -16.19 -7.70 0.97
N ARG A 44 -16.85 -6.84 0.19
CA ARG A 44 -18.32 -6.74 0.17
C ARG A 44 -18.99 -8.04 -0.29
N CYS A 45 -18.39 -8.71 -1.25
CA CYS A 45 -18.90 -9.98 -1.79
C CYS A 45 -18.47 -11.21 -0.98
N ARG A 46 -17.69 -11.04 0.12
CA ARG A 46 -17.13 -12.12 0.93
C ARG A 46 -16.32 -13.14 0.10
N LEU A 47 -15.60 -12.66 -0.92
CA LEU A 47 -14.76 -13.50 -1.79
C LEU A 47 -13.34 -13.58 -1.21
N TRP A 48 -13.16 -14.37 -0.16
CA TRP A 48 -11.95 -14.32 0.67
C TRP A 48 -10.69 -14.76 -0.05
N GLY A 49 -10.77 -15.76 -0.93
CA GLY A 49 -9.65 -16.19 -1.76
C GLY A 49 -9.13 -15.05 -2.66
N GLN A 50 -10.04 -14.38 -3.38
CA GLN A 50 -9.68 -13.26 -4.26
C GLN A 50 -9.21 -12.04 -3.48
N LEU A 51 -9.82 -11.76 -2.32
CA LEU A 51 -9.39 -10.70 -1.43
C LEU A 51 -7.93 -10.89 -0.98
N HIS A 52 -7.58 -12.12 -0.59
CA HIS A 52 -6.23 -12.44 -0.16
C HIS A 52 -5.20 -12.28 -1.30
N GLU A 53 -5.50 -12.81 -2.48
CA GLU A 53 -4.63 -12.63 -3.65
C GLU A 53 -4.45 -11.15 -4.00
N GLU A 54 -5.54 -10.37 -3.90
CA GLU A 54 -5.52 -8.95 -4.21
C GLU A 54 -4.69 -8.16 -3.19
N HIS A 55 -4.75 -8.51 -1.90
CA HIS A 55 -3.84 -7.95 -0.89
C HIS A 55 -2.38 -8.24 -1.23
N ILE A 56 -2.03 -9.48 -1.60
CA ILE A 56 -0.65 -9.80 -2.00
C ILE A 56 -0.20 -8.93 -3.19
N ASN A 57 -1.05 -8.80 -4.21
CA ASN A 57 -0.76 -8.01 -5.40
C ASN A 57 -0.63 -6.51 -5.09
N ALA A 58 -1.51 -5.98 -4.24
CA ALA A 58 -1.43 -4.61 -3.75
C ALA A 58 -0.13 -4.37 -2.99
N GLY A 59 0.29 -5.31 -2.15
CA GLY A 59 1.51 -5.22 -1.35
C GLY A 59 2.76 -5.12 -2.21
N ARG A 60 2.81 -5.90 -3.31
CA ARG A 60 3.88 -5.79 -4.31
C ARG A 60 3.90 -4.41 -4.97
N THR A 61 2.73 -3.84 -5.29
CA THR A 61 2.63 -2.50 -5.87
C THR A 61 3.11 -1.42 -4.89
N VAL A 62 2.77 -1.53 -3.60
CA VAL A 62 3.28 -0.64 -2.54
C VAL A 62 4.80 -0.74 -2.43
N GLN A 63 5.36 -1.95 -2.43
CA GLN A 63 6.81 -2.16 -2.41
C GLN A 63 7.49 -1.55 -3.64
N GLN A 64 6.89 -1.69 -4.82
CA GLN A 64 7.41 -1.09 -6.05
C GLN A 64 7.44 0.43 -5.98
N LEU A 65 6.37 1.07 -5.49
CA LEU A 65 6.33 2.52 -5.29
C LEU A 65 7.42 2.99 -4.30
N ARG A 66 7.57 2.30 -3.16
CA ARG A 66 8.64 2.59 -2.19
C ARG A 66 10.04 2.45 -2.81
N SER A 67 10.27 1.42 -3.63
CA SER A 67 11.54 1.24 -4.34
C SER A 67 11.79 2.37 -5.33
N ASN A 68 10.78 2.74 -6.12
CA ASN A 68 10.89 3.84 -7.10
C ASN A 68 11.26 5.16 -6.40
N ILE A 69 10.62 5.45 -5.25
CA ILE A 69 10.95 6.62 -4.42
C ILE A 69 12.42 6.60 -3.97
N ARG A 70 12.87 5.48 -3.39
CA ARG A 70 14.26 5.33 -2.91
C ARG A 70 15.28 5.47 -4.05
N GLU A 71 14.97 4.95 -5.23
CA GLU A 71 15.83 5.11 -6.41
C GLU A 71 15.91 6.56 -6.89
N MET A 72 14.79 7.29 -6.88
CA MET A 72 14.78 8.74 -7.17
C MET A 72 15.62 9.54 -6.16
N GLU A 73 15.55 9.19 -4.88
CA GLU A 73 16.37 9.81 -3.83
C GLU A 73 17.85 9.51 -4.02
N LYS A 74 18.20 8.28 -4.41
CA LYS A 74 19.59 7.90 -4.72
C LYS A 74 20.14 8.70 -5.90
N LEU A 75 19.32 9.01 -6.91
CA LEU A 75 19.73 9.87 -8.02
C LEU A 75 20.06 11.30 -7.55
N CYS A 76 19.41 11.81 -6.49
CA CYS A 76 19.75 13.11 -5.91
C CYS A 76 21.16 13.17 -5.32
N LEU A 77 21.69 12.05 -4.83
CA LEU A 77 23.03 11.98 -4.24
C LEU A 77 24.14 12.04 -5.29
N ARG A 78 23.82 11.70 -6.55
CA ARG A 78 24.79 11.60 -7.66
C ARG A 78 24.95 12.90 -8.44
N VAL A 79 24.15 13.91 -8.14
CA VAL A 79 24.10 15.16 -8.91
C VAL A 79 24.91 16.26 -8.24
N ARG A 80 25.50 17.12 -9.07
CA ARG A 80 26.26 18.30 -8.61
C ARG A 80 25.41 19.20 -7.72
N LYS A 81 26.04 19.86 -6.74
CA LYS A 81 25.33 20.64 -5.70
C LYS A 81 24.44 21.74 -6.28
N GLU A 82 24.84 22.31 -7.42
CA GLU A 82 24.12 23.36 -8.15
C GLU A 82 22.77 22.84 -8.70
N ASP A 83 22.78 21.60 -9.18
CA ASP A 83 21.64 20.96 -9.86
C ASP A 83 20.67 20.26 -8.88
N ILE A 84 21.11 19.95 -7.64
CA ILE A 84 20.29 19.26 -6.63
C ILE A 84 18.97 19.98 -6.38
N ARG A 85 18.98 21.32 -6.31
CA ARG A 85 17.76 22.10 -6.03
C ARG A 85 16.73 21.96 -7.16
N LEU A 86 17.19 21.97 -8.41
CA LEU A 86 16.33 21.81 -9.57
C LEU A 86 15.77 20.40 -9.63
N LEU A 87 16.62 19.40 -9.40
CA LEU A 87 16.21 18.00 -9.36
C LEU A 87 15.14 17.72 -8.29
N LYS A 88 15.34 18.25 -7.07
CA LYS A 88 14.36 18.11 -5.98
C LYS A 88 13.01 18.72 -6.35
N ARG A 89 13.00 19.89 -7.00
CA ARG A 89 11.75 20.50 -7.49
C ARG A 89 10.98 19.61 -8.47
N MET A 90 11.68 18.76 -9.24
CA MET A 90 11.05 17.82 -10.17
C MET A 90 10.54 16.55 -9.47
N ILE A 91 11.29 16.03 -8.50
CA ILE A 91 11.00 14.75 -7.83
C ILE A 91 10.01 14.91 -6.68
N ASP A 92 10.15 15.96 -5.87
CA ASP A 92 9.41 16.13 -4.61
C ASP A 92 7.87 16.03 -4.82
N PRO A 93 7.24 16.65 -5.84
CA PRO A 93 5.80 16.51 -6.04
C PRO A 93 5.36 15.05 -6.26
N VAL A 94 6.10 14.31 -7.08
CA VAL A 94 5.78 12.91 -7.43
C VAL A 94 6.06 11.99 -6.25
N LYS A 95 7.13 12.25 -5.50
CA LYS A 95 7.47 11.51 -4.29
C LYS A 95 6.41 11.73 -3.21
N ASP A 96 6.00 12.97 -2.99
CA ASP A 96 5.03 13.33 -1.97
C ASP A 96 3.65 12.75 -2.30
N GLU A 97 3.24 12.80 -3.58
CA GLU A 97 2.04 12.13 -4.07
C GLU A 97 2.08 10.61 -3.85
N ALA A 98 3.16 9.94 -4.27
CA ALA A 98 3.31 8.51 -4.08
C ALA A 98 3.35 8.10 -2.60
N SER A 99 4.05 8.86 -1.76
CA SER A 99 4.12 8.62 -0.33
C SER A 99 2.76 8.80 0.33
N ALA A 100 2.02 9.85 -0.02
CA ALA A 100 0.67 10.09 0.48
C ALA A 100 -0.28 8.97 0.07
N ALA A 101 -0.24 8.54 -1.20
CA ALA A 101 -1.07 7.44 -1.69
C ALA A 101 -0.77 6.12 -0.97
N ILE A 102 0.51 5.81 -0.72
CA ILE A 102 0.90 4.63 0.06
C ILE A 102 0.36 4.73 1.49
N VAL A 103 0.59 5.84 2.17
CA VAL A 103 0.15 6.03 3.57
C VAL A 103 -1.37 5.89 3.68
N GLU A 104 -2.10 6.54 2.79
CA GLU A 104 -3.56 6.50 2.79
C GLU A 104 -4.10 5.11 2.47
N PHE A 105 -3.51 4.45 1.46
CA PHE A 105 -3.87 3.07 1.14
C PHE A 105 -3.67 2.16 2.35
N LEU A 106 -2.52 2.21 3.01
CA LEU A 106 -2.25 1.38 4.19
C LEU A 106 -3.22 1.66 5.33
N ARG A 107 -3.49 2.93 5.62
CA ARG A 107 -4.42 3.36 6.67
C ARG A 107 -5.83 2.78 6.46
N LEU A 108 -6.40 2.97 5.27
CA LEU A 108 -7.75 2.49 4.93
C LEU A 108 -7.87 0.96 5.08
N HIS A 109 -6.81 0.23 4.74
CA HIS A 109 -6.82 -1.23 4.80
C HIS A 109 -6.65 -1.77 6.22
N SER A 110 -5.86 -1.11 7.07
CA SER A 110 -5.82 -1.42 8.51
C SER A 110 -7.18 -1.19 9.18
N GLU A 111 -7.83 -0.05 8.90
CA GLU A 111 -9.16 0.25 9.44
C GLU A 111 -10.22 -0.75 8.97
N SER A 112 -10.16 -1.15 7.69
CA SER A 112 -11.08 -2.16 7.13
C SER A 112 -10.88 -3.55 7.74
N ALA A 113 -9.64 -3.92 8.08
CA ALA A 113 -9.34 -5.19 8.74
C ALA A 113 -9.90 -5.22 10.18
N GLU A 114 -9.73 -4.14 10.95
CA GLU A 114 -10.29 -4.02 12.29
C GLU A 114 -11.83 -4.04 12.31
N GLU A 115 -12.44 -3.38 11.33
CA GLU A 115 -13.90 -3.37 11.14
C GLU A 115 -14.43 -4.78 10.86
N LEU A 116 -13.78 -5.52 9.95
CA LEU A 116 -14.15 -6.89 9.64
C LEU A 116 -14.02 -7.82 10.85
N GLU A 117 -12.96 -7.67 11.64
CA GLU A 117 -12.81 -8.40 12.90
C GLU A 117 -13.92 -8.08 13.91
N ARG A 118 -14.37 -6.83 13.99
CA ARG A 118 -15.46 -6.43 14.87
C ARG A 118 -16.77 -7.11 14.46
N GLN A 119 -17.09 -7.09 13.16
CA GLN A 119 -18.29 -7.75 12.64
C GLN A 119 -18.31 -9.25 12.93
N LEU A 120 -17.16 -9.92 12.85
CA LEU A 120 -17.05 -11.35 13.15
C LEU A 120 -17.28 -11.65 14.65
N ARG A 121 -16.81 -10.76 15.54
CA ARG A 121 -17.05 -10.87 16.99
C ARG A 121 -18.50 -10.61 17.37
N GLU A 122 -19.16 -9.67 16.71
CA GLU A 122 -20.57 -9.33 16.94
C GLU A 122 -21.52 -10.44 16.44
N ASP A 123 -21.25 -11.05 15.28
CA ASP A 123 -22.03 -12.16 14.74
C ASP A 123 -21.88 -13.45 15.57
N GLY A 124 -20.71 -13.66 16.20
CA GLY A 124 -20.46 -14.75 17.16
C GLY A 124 -21.19 -14.60 18.51
N SER A 125 -21.76 -13.43 18.81
CA SER A 125 -22.55 -13.19 20.04
C SER A 125 -24.05 -13.41 19.85
N SER A 126 -24.53 -13.58 18.61
CA SER A 126 -25.90 -14.01 18.37
C SER A 126 -25.95 -15.53 18.42
N VAL A 127 -25.94 -16.07 19.65
CA VAL A 127 -26.42 -17.42 19.93
C VAL A 127 -27.94 -17.42 19.66
N HIS A 128 -28.32 -17.44 18.39
CA HIS A 128 -29.66 -17.87 18.00
C HIS A 128 -29.69 -19.37 18.27
N GLY A 129 -30.38 -19.75 19.35
CA GLY A 129 -30.54 -21.14 19.76
C GLY A 129 -31.04 -22.02 18.60
N PRO A 130 -30.69 -23.31 18.59
CA PRO A 130 -31.11 -24.21 17.52
C PRO A 130 -32.61 -24.47 17.68
N MET A 131 -33.44 -23.68 17.00
CA MET A 131 -34.85 -24.03 16.81
C MET A 131 -34.89 -25.03 15.66
N THR A 132 -34.70 -26.31 16.01
CA THR A 132 -35.00 -27.45 15.15
C THR A 132 -36.45 -27.37 14.68
N ARG A 133 -36.66 -27.02 13.41
CA ARG A 133 -37.90 -27.32 12.71
C ARG A 133 -37.56 -27.99 11.38
N SER A 134 -37.52 -29.32 11.43
CA SER A 134 -37.62 -30.20 10.26
C SER A 134 -38.84 -29.82 9.43
N LEU A 135 -38.65 -29.53 8.14
CA LEU A 135 -39.57 -29.90 7.06
C LEU A 135 -38.79 -30.12 5.74
N THR A 136 -38.98 -31.34 5.24
CA THR A 136 -38.68 -32.02 3.97
C THR A 136 -38.43 -31.27 2.66
N VAL A 137 -37.53 -31.89 1.87
CA VAL A 137 -37.50 -32.07 0.40
C VAL A 137 -37.04 -30.90 -0.50
N GLY A 138 -35.91 -31.18 -1.18
CA GLY A 138 -35.65 -30.73 -2.56
C GLY A 138 -34.78 -29.48 -2.73
N GLY A 139 -33.59 -29.66 -3.30
CA GLY A 139 -32.90 -28.60 -4.05
C GLY A 139 -31.58 -28.13 -3.46
N SER A 140 -30.50 -28.44 -4.19
CA SER A 140 -29.19 -27.78 -4.21
C SER A 140 -28.57 -27.38 -2.87
N ARG A 141 -27.60 -28.20 -2.44
CA ARG A 141 -26.54 -27.78 -1.50
C ARG A 141 -25.78 -26.59 -2.09
N ILE A 142 -26.16 -25.37 -1.73
CA ILE A 142 -25.19 -24.28 -1.63
C ILE A 142 -24.37 -24.64 -0.40
N VAL A 143 -23.13 -25.05 -0.63
CA VAL A 143 -22.16 -25.28 0.44
C VAL A 143 -21.80 -23.89 0.97
N PRO A 144 -22.08 -23.53 2.24
CA PRO A 144 -21.44 -22.39 2.86
C PRO A 144 -20.16 -22.94 3.50
N ASP A 145 -19.17 -23.24 2.66
CA ASP A 145 -17.82 -23.62 3.11
C ASP A 145 -16.84 -22.56 2.59
N GLU A 146 -17.04 -21.34 3.05
CA GLU A 146 -15.92 -20.42 3.26
C GLU A 146 -16.01 -20.00 4.72
N GLU A 147 -15.68 -20.95 5.60
CA GLU A 147 -15.20 -20.62 6.95
C GLU A 147 -14.23 -19.46 6.78
N ILE A 148 -14.37 -18.37 7.53
CA ILE A 148 -13.27 -17.40 7.67
C ILE A 148 -12.13 -18.23 8.26
N PRO A 149 -11.12 -18.62 7.48
CA PRO A 149 -10.15 -19.55 8.01
C PRO A 149 -9.31 -18.69 8.96
N GLY A 150 -8.86 -19.23 10.09
CA GLY A 150 -7.84 -18.55 10.92
C GLY A 150 -6.65 -18.03 10.10
N SER A 151 -6.44 -18.59 8.90
CA SER A 151 -5.53 -18.08 7.87
C SER A 151 -5.78 -16.61 7.47
N PHE A 152 -7.00 -16.09 7.41
CA PHE A 152 -7.25 -14.69 7.01
C PHE A 152 -6.67 -13.69 8.02
N LEU A 153 -6.80 -13.96 9.32
CA LEU A 153 -6.20 -13.13 10.37
C LEU A 153 -4.66 -13.24 10.37
N GLU A 154 -4.14 -14.44 10.20
CA GLU A 154 -2.70 -14.69 10.11
C GLU A 154 -2.08 -14.03 8.85
N LYS A 155 -2.81 -14.01 7.74
CA LYS A 155 -2.43 -13.36 6.47
C LYS A 155 -2.66 -11.85 6.49
N SER A 156 -3.61 -11.35 7.29
CA SER A 156 -3.76 -9.92 7.62
C SER A 156 -2.57 -9.43 8.47
N LEU A 157 -2.05 -10.28 9.36
CA LEU A 157 -0.79 -10.01 10.06
C LEU A 157 0.41 -10.01 9.10
N GLU A 158 0.46 -10.91 8.10
CA GLU A 158 1.47 -10.83 7.03
C GLU A 158 1.36 -9.51 6.24
N TRP A 159 0.15 -9.06 5.92
CA TRP A 159 -0.09 -7.75 5.32
C TRP A 159 0.47 -6.61 6.20
N ASN A 160 0.17 -6.62 7.50
CA ASN A 160 0.70 -5.65 8.45
C ASN A 160 2.23 -5.74 8.61
N LEU A 161 2.81 -6.94 8.49
CA LEU A 161 4.27 -7.16 8.57
C LEU A 161 4.99 -6.68 7.30
N LEU A 162 4.39 -6.90 6.13
CA LEU A 162 4.89 -6.45 4.83
C LEU A 162 4.89 -4.92 4.72
N THR A 163 3.99 -4.26 5.45
CA THR A 163 3.76 -2.82 5.40
C THR A 163 4.46 -2.07 6.54
N SER A 164 4.74 -2.74 7.66
CA SER A 164 5.45 -2.20 8.86
C SER A 164 6.94 -1.88 8.67
N GLN A 165 7.59 -2.33 7.59
CA GLN A 165 8.98 -1.96 7.31
C GLN A 165 9.08 -0.61 6.58
N ASP A 166 8.75 0.51 7.23
CA ASP A 166 9.44 1.80 7.03
C ASP A 166 9.11 2.86 8.12
N PRO A 167 9.99 3.11 9.10
CA PRO A 167 9.82 4.18 10.09
C PRO A 167 10.41 5.54 9.66
N SER A 168 10.77 5.76 8.40
CA SER A 168 11.41 7.01 7.95
C SER A 168 10.47 7.98 7.22
N ILE A 169 9.31 8.25 7.78
CA ILE A 169 8.60 9.52 7.54
C ILE A 169 8.85 10.39 8.78
N HIS A 170 10.01 11.04 8.83
CA HIS A 170 10.20 12.16 9.75
C HIS A 170 9.58 13.40 9.13
N PRO A 171 8.53 14.01 9.72
CA PRO A 171 8.22 15.39 9.40
C PRO A 171 9.43 16.22 9.81
N LYS A 172 10.04 16.88 8.82
CA LYS A 172 11.14 17.85 8.98
C LYS A 172 10.78 18.77 10.15
N ARG A 173 11.42 18.58 11.32
CA ARG A 173 11.28 19.48 12.46
C ARG A 173 11.70 20.87 11.98
N ARG A 174 10.74 21.79 12.01
CA ARG A 174 10.91 23.21 11.73
C ARG A 174 11.96 23.75 12.72
N SER A 175 13.18 23.98 12.26
CA SER A 175 14.20 24.67 13.03
C SER A 175 13.73 26.11 13.27
N THR A 176 13.48 26.45 14.52
CA THR A 176 13.30 27.84 14.98
C THR A 176 14.64 28.57 14.90
N PRO A 177 14.69 29.85 14.50
CA PRO A 177 15.90 30.64 14.56
C PRO A 177 16.15 31.08 16.00
N THR A 178 17.37 30.84 16.49
CA THR A 178 17.90 31.42 17.72
C THR A 178 18.22 32.89 17.47
N VAL A 179 17.77 33.77 18.37
CA VAL A 179 18.20 35.18 18.48
C VAL A 179 19.50 35.24 19.27
#